data_AF-A0A3N7A5A7-F1
#
_entry.id   AF-A0A3N7A5A7-F1
#
_cell.length_a   1.000
_cell.length_b   1.000
_cell.length_c   1.000
_cell.angle_alpha   90.00
_cell.angle_beta   90.00
_cell.angle_gamma   90.00
#
_symmetry.space_group_name_H-M   'P 1'
#
loop_
_entity.id
_entity.type
_entity.pdbx_description
1 polymer ?
#
loop_
_entity_poly.entity_id
_entity_poly.type
_entity_poly.pdbx_seq_one_letter_code
_entity_poly.pdbx_strand_id
1 'polypeptide(L)'
;MIRVIGITLVLLASLVYKSSAQEAKMNANQTQVKQRNIMIPNAFTPNGDGVNDVFKLINVSGEQLLELKIFNRWGTIVYSSTDAGEGWDGRYKNAEQPVGVYGYGIRIKYNDGVIETYRGTITLIR
;
A
#
# COMPACT_ATOMS: atom_id res chain seq x y z
N MET A 1 56.64 -27.43 22.82
CA MET A 1 56.12 -26.90 21.54
C MET A 1 54.69 -27.40 21.23
N ILE A 2 53.72 -27.32 22.15
CA ILE A 2 52.33 -27.81 21.95
C ILE A 2 51.26 -26.71 22.17
N ARG A 3 51.63 -25.54 22.72
CA ARG A 3 50.68 -24.49 23.13
C ARG A 3 50.10 -23.64 21.98
N VAL A 4 50.73 -23.62 20.81
CA VAL A 4 50.30 -22.76 19.68
C VAL A 4 49.14 -23.39 18.90
N ILE A 5 49.15 -24.72 18.72
CA ILE A 5 48.14 -25.45 17.93
C ILE A 5 46.74 -25.34 18.59
N GLY A 6 46.67 -25.41 19.93
CA GLY A 6 45.41 -25.30 20.67
C GLY A 6 44.76 -23.90 20.59
N ILE A 7 45.58 -22.84 20.60
CA ILE A 7 45.07 -21.45 20.53
C ILE A 7 44.57 -21.12 19.12
N THR A 8 45.30 -21.54 18.08
CA THR A 8 44.91 -21.28 16.69
C THR A 8 43.61 -22.00 16.34
N LEU A 9 43.40 -23.25 16.80
CA LEU A 9 42.16 -23.99 16.56
C LEU A 9 40.93 -23.32 17.18
N VAL A 10 41.06 -22.80 18.41
CA VAL A 10 39.98 -22.09 19.12
C VAL A 10 39.66 -20.75 18.46
N LEU A 11 40.68 -20.02 17.98
CA LEU A 11 40.49 -18.75 17.28
C LEU A 11 39.80 -18.96 15.92
N LEU A 12 40.21 -19.99 15.17
CA LEU A 12 39.58 -20.33 13.90
C LEU A 12 38.13 -20.75 14.08
N ALA A 13 37.83 -21.60 15.07
CA ALA A 13 36.45 -21.97 15.40
C ALA A 13 35.60 -20.76 15.78
N SER A 14 36.14 -19.83 16.57
CA SER A 14 35.45 -18.59 16.95
C SER A 14 35.21 -17.65 15.77
N LEU A 15 36.14 -17.60 14.81
CA LEU A 15 36.04 -16.76 13.61
C LEU A 15 34.99 -17.30 12.63
N VAL A 16 35.01 -18.62 12.38
CA VAL A 16 34.01 -19.32 11.55
C VAL A 16 32.62 -19.18 12.15
N TYR A 17 32.49 -19.30 13.48
CA TYR A 17 31.21 -19.08 14.17
C TYR A 17 30.70 -17.62 14.03
N LYS A 18 31.61 -16.64 14.10
CA LYS A 18 31.24 -15.23 13.91
C LYS A 18 30.82 -14.93 12.47
N SER A 19 31.48 -15.49 11.46
CA SER A 19 31.13 -15.28 10.05
C SER A 19 29.77 -15.90 9.70
N SER A 20 29.51 -17.13 10.14
CA SER A 20 28.21 -17.79 9.92
C SER A 20 27.07 -17.05 10.64
N ALA A 21 27.33 -16.51 11.83
CA ALA A 21 26.35 -15.71 12.57
C ALA A 21 26.09 -14.34 11.92
N GLN A 22 27.08 -13.75 11.25
CA GLN A 22 26.93 -12.49 10.50
C GLN A 22 26.16 -12.70 9.19
N GLU A 23 26.44 -13.77 8.46
CA GLU A 23 25.72 -14.16 7.23
C GLU A 23 24.24 -14.46 7.53
N ALA A 24 23.95 -15.16 8.64
CA ALA A 24 22.58 -15.42 9.08
C ALA A 24 21.81 -14.11 9.41
N LYS A 25 22.46 -13.12 10.01
CA LYS A 25 21.86 -11.80 10.30
C LYS A 25 21.68 -10.93 9.06
N MET A 26 22.62 -11.00 8.13
CA MET A 26 22.55 -10.36 6.81
C MET A 26 21.34 -10.88 6.01
N ASN A 27 21.10 -12.19 6.03
CA ASN A 27 20.00 -12.82 5.31
C ASN A 27 18.64 -12.62 6.02
N ALA A 28 18.63 -12.46 7.35
CA ALA A 28 17.41 -12.16 8.12
C ALA A 28 16.89 -10.73 7.88
N ASN A 29 17.75 -9.79 7.46
CA ASN A 29 17.34 -8.41 7.17
C ASN A 29 16.81 -8.19 5.75
N GLN A 30 16.84 -9.20 4.87
CA GLN A 30 16.43 -9.06 3.47
C GLN A 30 14.95 -9.36 3.18
N THR A 31 14.13 -9.64 4.19
CA THR A 31 12.69 -9.89 3.97
C THR A 31 11.81 -9.24 5.02
N GLN A 32 12.10 -8.00 5.41
CA GLN A 32 11.08 -7.17 6.06
C GLN A 32 10.04 -6.83 4.99
N VAL A 33 9.02 -7.68 4.84
CA VAL A 33 7.85 -7.37 4.00
C VAL A 33 7.18 -6.17 4.64
N LYS A 34 7.50 -4.98 4.13
CA LYS A 34 6.93 -3.73 4.62
C LYS A 34 5.43 -3.77 4.36
N GLN A 35 4.66 -3.97 5.42
CA GLN A 35 3.20 -4.09 5.32
C GLN A 35 2.62 -2.76 4.83
N ARG A 36 1.92 -2.79 3.68
CA ARG A 36 1.11 -1.67 3.22
C ARG A 36 -0.24 -1.75 3.93
N ASN A 37 -0.61 -0.73 4.70
CA ASN A 37 -1.85 -0.73 5.48
C ASN A 37 -2.99 0.08 4.83
N ILE A 38 -2.86 0.42 3.55
CA ILE A 38 -3.86 1.20 2.84
C ILE A 38 -5.08 0.31 2.56
N MET A 39 -6.27 0.80 2.91
CA MET A 39 -7.53 0.14 2.65
C MET A 39 -8.29 0.89 1.56
N ILE A 40 -8.75 0.14 0.56
CA ILE A 40 -9.60 0.64 -0.53
C ILE A 40 -11.00 0.09 -0.29
N PRO A 41 -12.01 0.93 0.01
CA PRO A 41 -13.39 0.49 0.15
C PRO A 41 -13.90 -0.17 -1.13
N ASN A 42 -14.85 -1.10 -1.01
CA ASN A 42 -15.51 -1.74 -2.15
C ASN A 42 -16.93 -1.20 -2.41
N ALA A 43 -17.49 -0.43 -1.46
CA ALA A 43 -18.79 0.20 -1.56
C ALA A 43 -18.87 1.46 -0.70
N PHE A 44 -19.80 2.34 -1.04
CA PHE A 44 -20.10 3.56 -0.29
C PHE A 44 -21.56 4.00 -0.53
N THR A 45 -22.12 4.77 0.39
CA THR A 45 -23.54 5.16 0.48
C THR A 45 -23.64 6.68 0.62
N PRO A 46 -23.55 7.47 -0.47
CA PRO A 46 -23.69 8.93 -0.45
C PRO A 46 -25.15 9.35 -0.19
N ASN A 47 -25.64 9.10 1.02
CA ASN A 47 -27.01 9.40 1.45
C ASN A 47 -27.07 10.60 2.43
N GLY A 48 -25.92 11.12 2.86
CA GLY A 48 -25.79 12.28 3.73
C GLY A 48 -25.94 11.97 5.22
N ASP A 49 -25.81 10.72 5.64
CA ASP A 49 -25.88 10.32 7.05
C ASP A 49 -24.54 10.46 7.81
N GLY A 50 -23.46 10.81 7.10
CA GLY A 50 -22.11 10.95 7.62
C GLY A 50 -21.29 9.64 7.61
N VAL A 51 -21.89 8.52 7.17
CA VAL A 51 -21.29 7.19 7.22
C VAL A 51 -21.08 6.66 5.81
N ASN A 52 -19.82 6.49 5.42
CA ASN A 52 -19.43 6.01 4.09
C ASN A 52 -20.03 6.83 2.94
N ASP A 53 -20.24 8.14 3.13
CA ASP A 53 -20.77 9.03 2.09
C ASP A 53 -19.78 9.31 0.95
N VAL A 54 -18.48 9.10 1.21
CA VAL A 54 -17.41 9.46 0.29
C VAL A 54 -16.49 8.26 0.09
N PHE A 55 -16.32 7.85 -1.16
CA PHE A 55 -15.30 6.89 -1.54
C PHE A 55 -13.92 7.57 -1.54
N LYS A 56 -13.07 7.18 -0.59
CA LYS A 56 -11.67 7.62 -0.47
C LYS A 56 -10.78 6.51 0.06
N LEU A 57 -9.48 6.67 -0.10
CA LEU A 57 -8.48 5.79 0.52
C LEU A 57 -8.51 5.93 2.04
N ILE A 58 -8.39 4.81 2.75
CA ILE A 58 -8.35 4.76 4.21
C ILE A 58 -6.94 4.33 4.65
N ASN A 59 -6.49 4.85 5.80
CA ASN A 59 -5.17 4.59 6.40
C ASN A 59 -3.98 5.02 5.52
N VAL A 60 -4.15 6.08 4.72
CA VAL A 60 -3.02 6.73 4.04
C VAL A 60 -2.24 7.55 5.07
N SER A 61 -0.98 7.19 5.31
CA SER A 61 -0.11 7.79 6.32
C SER A 61 1.29 8.04 5.76
N GLY A 62 1.47 9.25 5.21
CA GLY A 62 2.74 9.68 4.61
C GLY A 62 2.96 9.19 3.19
N GLU A 63 2.19 8.22 2.69
CA GLU A 63 2.20 7.90 1.26
C GLU A 63 1.62 9.02 0.41
N GLN A 64 2.19 9.17 -0.78
CA GLN A 64 1.72 10.14 -1.76
C GLN A 64 0.75 9.47 -2.75
N LEU A 65 -0.48 9.96 -2.80
CA LEU A 65 -1.40 9.63 -3.90
C LEU A 65 -0.90 10.32 -5.17
N LEU A 66 -0.55 9.54 -6.18
CA LEU A 66 -0.16 10.06 -7.48
C LEU A 66 -1.36 10.22 -8.41
N GLU A 67 -2.35 9.33 -8.25
CA GLU A 67 -3.54 9.31 -9.10
C GLU A 67 -4.63 8.49 -8.42
N LEU A 68 -5.84 9.03 -8.35
CA LEU A 68 -7.09 8.31 -8.19
C LEU A 68 -7.98 8.69 -9.37
N LYS A 69 -8.49 7.71 -10.11
CA LYS A 69 -9.49 7.89 -11.18
C LYS A 69 -10.63 6.92 -10.97
N ILE A 70 -11.85 7.42 -11.15
CA ILE A 70 -13.07 6.61 -11.11
C ILE A 70 -13.77 6.73 -12.45
N PHE A 71 -14.22 5.58 -12.95
CA PHE A 71 -14.80 5.43 -14.27
C PHE A 71 -16.22 4.89 -14.14
N ASN A 72 -17.14 5.45 -14.92
CA ASN A 72 -18.44 4.83 -15.09
C ASN A 72 -18.35 3.62 -16.06
N ARG A 73 -19.49 2.95 -16.27
CA ARG A 73 -19.61 1.77 -17.14
C ARG A 73 -19.15 2.00 -18.58
N TRP A 74 -19.17 3.24 -19.06
CA TRP A 74 -18.77 3.59 -20.43
C TRP A 74 -17.29 3.99 -20.53
N GLY A 75 -16.51 3.88 -19.44
CA GLY A 75 -15.10 4.26 -19.42
C GLY A 75 -14.86 5.77 -19.27
N THR A 76 -15.91 6.57 -19.05
CA THR A 76 -15.76 8.00 -18.79
C THR A 76 -15.26 8.22 -17.36
N ILE A 77 -14.24 9.05 -17.20
CA ILE A 77 -13.77 9.49 -15.89
C ILE A 77 -14.84 10.39 -15.26
N VAL A 78 -15.41 9.94 -14.15
CA VAL A 78 -16.42 10.67 -13.37
C VAL A 78 -15.82 11.35 -12.14
N TYR A 79 -14.62 10.94 -11.73
CA TYR A 79 -13.88 11.58 -10.66
C TYR A 79 -12.38 11.36 -10.84
N SER A 80 -11.57 12.35 -10.46
CA SER A 80 -10.13 12.20 -10.34
C SER A 80 -9.56 13.09 -9.26
N SER A 81 -8.59 12.59 -8.50
CA SER A 81 -7.84 13.39 -7.55
C SER A 81 -6.40 12.88 -7.39
N THR A 82 -5.54 13.75 -6.87
CA THR A 82 -4.19 13.41 -6.38
C THR A 82 -4.06 13.67 -4.89
N ASP A 83 -5.15 14.08 -4.22
CA ASP A 83 -5.21 14.25 -2.78
C ASP A 83 -5.89 13.02 -2.14
N ALA A 84 -5.20 12.37 -1.21
CA ALA A 84 -5.73 11.21 -0.48
C ALA A 84 -6.78 11.59 0.57
N GLY A 85 -6.85 12.86 0.99
CA GLY A 85 -7.85 13.37 1.93
C GLY A 85 -9.21 13.62 1.28
N GLU A 86 -9.22 13.82 -0.04
CA GLU A 86 -10.43 13.97 -0.84
C GLU A 86 -10.98 12.61 -1.30
N GLY A 87 -12.23 12.61 -1.73
CA GLY A 87 -12.84 11.44 -2.34
C GLY A 87 -14.07 11.77 -3.16
N TRP A 88 -14.67 10.72 -3.68
CA TRP A 88 -15.83 10.82 -4.54
C TRP A 88 -17.12 10.64 -3.75
N ASP A 89 -17.99 11.63 -3.82
CA ASP A 89 -19.31 11.68 -3.17
C ASP A 89 -20.44 11.10 -4.04
N GLY A 90 -20.10 10.43 -5.14
CA GLY A 90 -21.10 9.90 -6.08
C GLY A 90 -21.66 10.92 -7.07
N ARG A 91 -21.12 12.14 -7.14
CA ARG A 91 -21.54 13.17 -8.11
C ARG A 91 -20.56 13.32 -9.27
N TYR A 92 -21.06 13.70 -10.43
CA TYR A 92 -20.27 14.11 -11.59
C TYR A 92 -20.95 15.28 -12.27
N LYS A 93 -20.21 16.38 -12.49
CA LYS A 93 -20.74 17.63 -13.07
C LYS A 93 -22.02 18.11 -12.35
N ASN A 94 -21.98 18.13 -11.02
CA ASN A 94 -23.09 18.49 -10.14
C ASN A 94 -24.32 17.57 -10.18
N ALA A 95 -24.30 16.51 -11.00
CA ALA A 95 -25.37 15.53 -11.09
C ALA A 95 -25.01 14.26 -10.32
N GLU A 96 -25.97 13.74 -9.58
CA GLU A 96 -25.87 12.46 -8.92
C GLU A 96 -25.67 11.32 -9.93
N GLN A 97 -24.72 10.44 -9.66
CA GLN A 97 -24.49 9.27 -10.50
C GLN A 97 -25.41 8.11 -10.08
N PRO A 98 -25.86 7.27 -11.03
CA PRO A 98 -26.72 6.13 -10.74
C PRO A 98 -26.10 5.15 -9.74
N VAL A 99 -26.95 4.45 -8.97
CA VAL A 99 -26.54 3.26 -8.22
C VAL A 99 -25.93 2.25 -9.19
N GLY A 100 -24.81 1.65 -8.82
CA GLY A 100 -24.13 0.69 -9.67
C GLY A 100 -22.65 0.52 -9.36
N VAL A 101 -21.98 -0.20 -10.25
CA VAL A 101 -20.55 -0.52 -10.13
C VAL A 101 -19.74 0.42 -11.02
N TYR A 102 -18.70 1.00 -10.43
CA TYR A 102 -17.77 1.92 -11.06
C TYR A 102 -16.36 1.32 -11.01
N GLY A 103 -15.58 1.52 -12.07
CA GLY A 103 -14.17 1.12 -12.08
C GLY A 103 -13.32 2.16 -11.36
N TYR A 104 -12.22 1.75 -10.73
CA TYR A 104 -11.20 2.68 -10.26
C TYR A 104 -9.79 2.27 -10.68
N GLY A 105 -8.92 3.27 -10.81
CA GLY A 105 -7.48 3.12 -10.97
C GLY A 105 -6.77 4.05 -9.98
N ILE A 106 -5.86 3.50 -9.20
CA ILE A 106 -5.16 4.20 -8.13
C ILE A 106 -3.66 3.97 -8.27
N ARG A 107 -2.85 5.00 -8.10
CA ARG A 107 -1.38 4.93 -8.06
C ARG A 107 -0.88 5.61 -6.80
N ILE A 108 -0.11 4.88 -5.99
CA ILE A 108 0.40 5.36 -4.71
C ILE A 108 1.90 5.21 -4.69
N LYS A 109 2.60 6.25 -4.26
CA LYS A 109 4.03 6.22 -3.98
C LYS A 109 4.25 6.13 -2.48
N TYR A 110 4.94 5.08 -2.05
CA TYR A 110 5.25 4.87 -0.65
C TYR A 110 6.55 5.55 -0.23
N ASN A 111 6.78 5.61 1.08
CA ASN A 111 7.96 6.25 1.70
C ASN A 111 9.31 5.61 1.30
N ASP A 112 9.30 4.37 0.81
CA ASP A 112 10.49 3.70 0.25
C ASP A 112 10.71 3.99 -1.24
N GLY A 113 9.87 4.84 -1.84
CA GLY A 113 9.93 5.20 -3.26
C GLY A 113 9.24 4.21 -4.19
N VAL A 114 8.77 3.05 -3.70
CA VAL A 114 8.01 2.10 -4.52
C VAL A 114 6.67 2.70 -4.90
N ILE A 115 6.29 2.50 -6.16
CA ILE A 115 4.97 2.89 -6.68
C ILE A 115 4.15 1.63 -6.90
N GLU A 116 2.97 1.57 -6.28
CA GLU A 116 2.02 0.49 -6.51
C GLU A 116 0.79 1.03 -7.23
N THR A 117 0.19 0.16 -8.05
CA THR A 117 -1.02 0.47 -8.81
C THR A 117 -2.12 -0.49 -8.41
N TYR A 118 -3.25 0.07 -7.97
CA TYR A 118 -4.45 -0.67 -7.64
C TYR A 118 -5.51 -0.43 -8.70
N ARG A 119 -6.19 -1.50 -9.09
CA ARG A 119 -7.32 -1.45 -10.02
C ARG A 119 -8.41 -2.34 -9.49
N GLY A 120 -9.65 -1.91 -9.66
CA GLY A 120 -10.79 -2.67 -9.18
C GLY A 120 -12.09 -1.95 -9.45
N THR A 121 -13.09 -2.32 -8.67
CA THR A 121 -14.43 -1.76 -8.76
C THR A 121 -14.95 -1.35 -7.40
N ILE A 122 -15.79 -0.31 -7.40
CA ILE A 122 -16.49 0.20 -6.24
C ILE A 122 -17.99 0.29 -6.54
N THR A 123 -18.80 -0.03 -5.54
CA THR A 123 -20.26 -0.02 -5.64
C THR A 123 -20.81 1.24 -5.00
N LEU A 124 -21.52 2.06 -5.78
CA LEU A 124 -22.32 3.18 -5.26
C LEU A 124 -23.70 2.64 -4.90
N ILE A 125 -24.10 2.79 -3.65
CA ILE A 125 -25.40 2.38 -3.10
C ILE A 125 -26.18 3.63 -2.64
N ARG A 126 -27.49 3.55 -2.41
CA ARG A 126 -28.30 4.57 -1.74
C ARG A 126 -29.25 3.93 -0.74
#